data_AF-A0A6C0N845-F1
#
_entry.id   AF-A0A6C0N845-F1
#
_cell.length_a   1.000
_cell.length_b   1.000
_cell.length_c   1.000
_cell.angle_alpha   90.00
_cell.angle_beta   90.00
_cell.angle_gamma   90.00
#
_symmetry.space_group_name_H-M   'P 1'
#
loop_
_entity.id
_entity.type
_entity.pdbx_description
1 polymer ?
#
loop_
_entity_poly.entity_id
_entity_poly.type
_entity_poly.pdbx_seq_one_letter_code
_entity_poly.pdbx_strand_id
1 'polypeptide(L)'
;SIARSFADIGDIVRGKDLFLGNNESEIKRKEKLRGNLEKIFEKIRNDDRTLKNVPIGQVREAWWALNREDVWKALTCSAPYNAHYLIKSSKDNQSFSNEHCGHYENGDPLTNLDYVPQFLRW
;
A
#
# COMPACT_ATOMS: atom_id res chain seq x y z
N SER A 1 6.69 -10.26 6.52
CA SER A 1 6.74 -8.85 6.98
C SER A 1 6.43 -7.88 5.84
N ILE A 2 7.08 -8.00 4.67
CA ILE A 2 6.91 -7.12 3.48
C ILE A 2 5.43 -6.85 3.14
N ALA A 3 4.60 -7.89 3.03
CA ALA A 3 3.18 -7.72 2.69
C ALA A 3 2.35 -6.90 3.71
N ARG A 4 2.72 -6.93 5.01
CA ARG A 4 2.07 -6.09 6.02
C ARG A 4 2.48 -4.62 5.86
N SER A 5 3.79 -4.38 5.68
CA SER A 5 4.31 -3.04 5.41
C SER A 5 3.73 -2.43 4.13
N PHE A 6 3.59 -3.23 3.07
CA PHE A 6 2.93 -2.82 1.84
C PHE A 6 1.49 -2.36 2.08
N ALA A 7 0.72 -3.14 2.84
CA ALA A 7 -0.66 -2.82 3.18
C ALA A 7 -0.77 -1.56 4.07
N ASP A 8 0.14 -1.38 5.03
CA ASP A 8 0.19 -0.19 5.88
C ASP A 8 0.58 1.07 5.09
N ILE A 9 1.52 0.98 4.14
CA ILE A 9 1.84 2.07 3.20
C ILE A 9 0.60 2.42 2.36
N GLY A 10 -0.11 1.41 1.85
CA GLY A 10 -1.35 1.59 1.11
C GLY A 10 -2.40 2.35 1.93
N ASP A 11 -2.55 2.04 3.20
CA ASP A 11 -3.47 2.76 4.09
C ASP A 11 -3.03 4.20 4.37
N ILE A 12 -1.72 4.46 4.50
CA ILE A 12 -1.21 5.84 4.64
C ILE A 12 -1.53 6.66 3.38
N VAL A 13 -1.25 6.12 2.18
CA VAL A 13 -1.51 6.80 0.90
C VAL A 13 -2.99 7.07 0.71
N ARG A 14 -3.85 6.10 1.04
CA ARG A 14 -5.30 6.20 0.91
C ARG A 14 -5.97 7.04 2.01
N GLY A 15 -5.25 7.35 3.08
CA GLY A 15 -5.79 8.06 4.25
C GLY A 15 -6.65 7.18 5.15
N LYS A 16 -6.42 5.86 5.14
CA LYS A 16 -7.08 4.84 5.96
C LYS A 16 -6.27 4.37 7.17
N ASP A 17 -5.01 4.81 7.29
CA ASP A 17 -4.15 4.50 8.45
C ASP A 17 -4.77 5.03 9.75
N LEU A 18 -5.00 4.12 10.71
CA LEU A 18 -5.62 4.41 12.00
C LEU A 18 -4.61 4.88 13.05
N PHE A 19 -3.32 4.67 12.83
CA PHE A 19 -2.31 5.00 13.83
C PHE A 19 -2.03 6.50 13.88
N LEU A 20 -2.31 7.14 15.01
CA LEU A 20 -2.12 8.58 15.19
C LEU A 20 -0.71 8.95 15.69
N GLY A 21 0.02 8.03 16.31
CA GLY A 21 1.30 8.28 16.97
C GLY A 21 1.23 7.93 18.47
N ASN A 22 2.37 7.66 19.10
CA ASN A 22 2.41 7.27 20.53
C ASN A 22 2.62 8.47 21.47
N ASN A 23 3.05 9.60 20.93
CA ASN A 23 3.30 10.83 21.68
C ASN A 23 3.00 12.06 20.82
N GLU A 24 2.98 13.24 21.46
CA GLU A 24 2.63 14.50 20.79
C GLU A 24 3.54 14.83 19.58
N SER A 25 4.83 14.49 19.66
CA SER A 25 5.77 14.76 18.57
C SER A 25 5.50 13.88 17.34
N GLU A 26 5.16 12.61 17.55
CA GLU A 26 4.78 11.68 16.49
C GLU A 26 3.44 12.06 15.86
N ILE A 27 2.46 12.47 16.68
CA ILE A 27 1.15 12.93 16.22
C ILE A 27 1.32 14.12 15.27
N LYS A 28 2.05 15.16 15.69
CA LYS A 28 2.33 16.34 14.85
C LYS A 28 3.03 15.97 13.54
N ARG A 29 3.97 15.02 13.57
CA ARG A 29 4.67 14.55 12.37
C ARG A 29 3.72 13.82 11.42
N LYS A 30 2.83 12.98 11.94
CA LYS A 30 1.83 12.24 11.15
C LYS A 30 0.75 13.14 10.57
N GLU A 31 0.27 14.12 11.33
CA GLU A 31 -0.65 15.15 10.83
C GLU A 31 -0.04 15.94 9.67
N LYS A 32 1.23 16.36 9.82
CA LYS A 32 1.97 17.04 8.75
C LYS A 32 2.10 16.15 7.50
N LEU A 33 2.40 14.86 7.67
CA LEU A 33 2.46 13.90 6.57
C LEU A 33 1.11 13.76 5.85
N ARG A 34 0.02 13.58 6.61
CA ARG A 34 -1.35 13.48 6.07
C ARG A 34 -1.74 14.74 5.29
N GLY A 35 -1.49 15.92 5.86
CA GLY A 35 -1.75 17.19 5.20
C GLY A 35 -0.92 17.41 3.94
N ASN A 36 0.33 16.92 3.90
CA ASN A 36 1.15 16.96 2.69
C ASN A 36 0.59 16.04 1.59
N LEU A 37 0.17 14.82 1.94
CA LEU A 37 -0.48 13.91 1.01
C LEU A 37 -1.80 14.50 0.50
N GLU A 38 -2.58 15.19 1.34
CA GLU A 38 -3.82 15.87 0.92
C GLU A 38 -3.54 16.91 -0.14
N LYS A 39 -2.57 17.79 0.10
CA LYS A 39 -2.15 18.80 -0.87
C LYS A 39 -1.64 18.20 -2.19
N ILE A 40 -0.92 17.07 -2.15
CA ILE A 40 -0.43 16.40 -3.37
C ILE A 40 -1.63 15.88 -4.18
N PHE A 41 -2.55 15.16 -3.56
CA PHE A 41 -3.70 14.61 -4.27
C PHE A 41 -4.69 15.69 -4.72
N GLU A 42 -4.81 16.81 -4.00
CA GLU A 42 -5.59 17.96 -4.45
C GLU A 42 -5.01 18.59 -5.71
N LYS A 43 -3.68 18.70 -5.80
CA LYS A 43 -3.00 19.16 -7.02
C LYS A 43 -3.27 18.21 -8.19
N ILE A 44 -3.05 16.90 -8.00
CA ILE A 44 -3.35 15.87 -9.01
C ILE A 44 -4.80 15.98 -9.50
N ARG A 45 -5.76 16.14 -8.58
CA ARG A 45 -7.19 16.30 -8.92
C ARG A 45 -7.47 17.59 -9.69
N ASN A 46 -6.80 18.68 -9.36
CA ASN A 46 -7.05 19.99 -9.99
C ASN A 46 -6.38 20.11 -11.37
N ASP A 47 -5.27 19.40 -11.58
CA ASP A 47 -4.53 19.36 -12.84
C ASP A 47 -5.24 18.52 -13.91
N ASP A 48 -6.06 17.54 -13.50
CA ASP A 48 -6.89 16.73 -14.39
C ASP A 48 -8.37 17.18 -14.36
N ARG A 49 -8.86 17.68 -15.50
CA ARG A 49 -10.26 18.14 -15.64
C ARG A 49 -11.28 17.02 -15.38
N THR A 50 -10.93 15.77 -15.64
CA THR A 50 -11.81 14.61 -15.42
C THR A 50 -11.98 14.30 -13.93
N LEU A 51 -11.01 14.69 -13.10
CA LEU A 51 -11.00 14.41 -11.66
C LEU A 51 -11.62 15.54 -10.82
N LYS A 52 -11.92 16.72 -11.39
CA LYS A 52 -12.40 17.90 -10.65
C LYS A 52 -13.56 17.62 -9.68
N ASN A 53 -14.50 16.77 -10.07
CA ASN A 53 -15.69 16.42 -9.27
C ASN A 53 -15.54 15.09 -8.51
N VAL A 54 -14.39 14.43 -8.60
CA VAL A 54 -14.12 13.16 -7.93
C VAL A 54 -13.70 13.43 -6.48
N PRO A 55 -14.33 12.79 -5.48
CA PRO A 55 -13.90 12.90 -4.09
C PRO A 55 -12.43 12.52 -3.91
N ILE A 56 -11.69 13.27 -3.10
CA ILE A 56 -10.24 13.07 -2.91
C ILE A 56 -9.90 11.64 -2.47
N GLY A 57 -10.76 11.02 -1.66
CA GLY A 57 -10.61 9.62 -1.24
C GLY A 57 -10.66 8.66 -2.42
N GLN A 58 -11.55 8.87 -3.40
CA GLN A 58 -11.63 8.03 -4.59
C GLN A 58 -10.42 8.22 -5.51
N VAL A 59 -9.89 9.45 -5.63
CA VAL A 59 -8.64 9.72 -6.37
C VAL A 59 -7.48 8.92 -5.76
N ARG A 60 -7.39 8.88 -4.44
CA ARG A 60 -6.35 8.13 -3.73
C ARG A 60 -6.47 6.62 -3.89
N GLU A 61 -7.69 6.08 -3.82
CA GLU A 61 -7.96 4.66 -4.07
C GLU A 61 -7.58 4.27 -5.50
N ALA A 62 -7.99 5.06 -6.49
CA ALA A 62 -7.67 4.83 -7.89
C ALA A 62 -6.15 4.92 -8.13
N TRP A 63 -5.48 5.91 -7.53
CA TRP A 63 -4.03 6.02 -7.61
C TRP A 63 -3.33 4.80 -7.02
N TRP A 64 -3.74 4.34 -5.83
CA TRP A 64 -3.17 3.14 -5.24
C TRP A 64 -3.38 1.92 -6.14
N ALA A 65 -4.61 1.69 -6.62
CA ALA A 65 -4.92 0.57 -7.50
C ALA A 65 -4.06 0.54 -8.77
N LEU A 66 -3.77 1.71 -9.35
CA LEU A 66 -2.93 1.82 -10.55
C LEU A 66 -1.43 1.65 -10.30
N ASN A 67 -0.93 2.03 -9.12
CA ASN A 67 0.52 2.09 -8.84
C ASN A 67 1.01 1.01 -7.86
N ARG A 68 0.11 0.18 -7.30
CA ARG A 68 0.44 -0.81 -6.27
C ARG A 68 1.45 -1.85 -6.74
N GLU A 69 1.47 -2.18 -8.04
CA GLU A 69 2.49 -3.06 -8.65
C GLU A 69 3.89 -2.45 -8.54
N ASP A 70 4.07 -1.19 -8.93
CA ASP A 70 5.36 -0.51 -8.87
C ASP A 70 5.84 -0.34 -7.42
N VAL A 71 4.92 -0.04 -6.50
CA VAL A 71 5.23 0.03 -5.06
C VAL A 71 5.68 -1.34 -4.53
N TRP A 72 5.05 -2.44 -4.98
CA TRP A 72 5.45 -3.80 -4.60
C TRP A 72 6.85 -4.13 -5.11
N LYS A 73 7.14 -3.83 -6.38
CA LYS A 73 8.48 -4.02 -6.98
C LYS A 73 9.53 -3.24 -6.21
N ALA A 74 9.27 -1.98 -5.88
CA ALA A 74 10.19 -1.17 -5.08
C ALA A 74 10.44 -1.76 -3.69
N LEU A 75 9.40 -2.26 -3.02
CA LEU A 75 9.51 -2.84 -1.67
C LEU A 75 10.26 -4.18 -1.65
N THR A 76 10.10 -4.98 -2.71
CA THR A 76 10.72 -6.30 -2.87
C THR A 76 12.10 -6.26 -3.53
N CYS A 77 12.56 -5.09 -3.99
CA CYS A 77 13.85 -4.91 -4.66
C CYS A 77 15.05 -5.45 -3.87
N SER A 78 14.99 -5.40 -2.54
CA SER A 78 16.03 -5.90 -1.64
C SER A 78 15.61 -7.16 -0.87
N ALA A 79 14.53 -7.82 -1.28
CA ALA A 79 14.14 -9.10 -0.68
C ALA A 79 15.26 -10.13 -0.91
N PRO A 80 15.56 -11.03 0.05
CA PRO A 80 16.53 -12.11 -0.17
C PRO A 80 16.10 -13.03 -1.32
N TYR A 81 17.07 -13.61 -2.03
CA TYR A 81 16.80 -14.54 -3.14
C TYR A 81 15.86 -15.69 -2.72
N ASN A 82 16.16 -16.34 -1.59
CA ASN A 82 15.37 -17.46 -1.06
C ASN A 82 14.12 -17.03 -0.27
N ALA A 83 13.73 -15.75 -0.30
CA ALA A 83 12.50 -15.30 0.32
C ALA A 83 11.33 -15.54 -0.64
N HIS A 84 10.34 -16.32 -0.20
CA HIS A 84 9.12 -16.60 -0.95
C HIS A 84 7.90 -16.11 -0.16
N TYR A 85 6.88 -15.62 -0.87
CA TYR A 85 5.60 -15.24 -0.30
C TYR A 85 4.61 -16.41 -0.38
N LEU A 86 3.96 -16.75 0.73
CA LEU A 86 2.92 -17.78 0.76
C LEU A 86 1.59 -17.19 0.26
N ILE A 87 1.14 -17.61 -0.91
CA ILE A 87 -0.05 -17.08 -1.61
C ILE A 87 -1.31 -17.80 -1.13
N LYS A 88 -1.27 -19.14 -1.07
CA LYS A 88 -2.37 -19.96 -0.54
C LYS A 88 -1.81 -20.93 0.46
N SER A 89 -2.51 -21.05 1.59
CA SER A 89 -2.26 -22.06 2.60
C SER A 89 -3.55 -22.84 2.80
N SER A 90 -3.61 -24.04 2.24
CA SER A 90 -4.65 -25.02 2.53
C SER A 90 -3.98 -26.28 3.09
N LYS A 91 -4.75 -27.10 3.81
CA LYS A 91 -4.23 -28.29 4.50
C LYS A 91 -3.44 -29.22 3.56
N ASP A 92 -3.89 -29.32 2.31
CA ASP A 92 -3.35 -30.25 1.32
C ASP A 92 -2.57 -29.57 0.19
N ASN A 93 -2.55 -28.24 0.14
CA ASN A 93 -1.85 -27.50 -0.92
C ASN A 93 -1.36 -26.13 -0.44
N GLN A 94 -0.07 -25.87 -0.62
CA GLN A 94 0.56 -24.58 -0.36
C GLN A 94 1.16 -24.06 -1.67
N SER A 95 0.88 -22.80 -2.00
CA SER A 95 1.45 -22.15 -3.17
C SER A 95 2.30 -20.96 -2.75
N PHE A 96 3.49 -20.86 -3.33
CA PHE A 96 4.47 -19.82 -3.03
C PHE A 96 4.77 -18.98 -4.27
N SER A 97 5.25 -17.75 -4.05
CA SER A 97 5.85 -16.93 -5.10
C SER A 97 7.18 -17.52 -5.57
N ASN A 98 7.67 -16.99 -6.70
CA ASN A 98 9.08 -17.09 -7.06
C ASN A 98 9.98 -16.36 -6.05
N GLU A 99 11.28 -16.41 -6.30
CA GLU A 99 12.33 -15.74 -5.51
C GLU A 99 12.06 -14.25 -5.29
N HIS A 100 12.74 -13.68 -4.28
CA HIS A 100 12.59 -12.26 -3.93
C HIS A 100 11.13 -11.84 -3.66
N CYS A 101 10.33 -12.73 -3.07
CA CYS A 101 8.91 -12.53 -2.83
C CYS A 101 8.10 -12.23 -4.12
N GLY A 102 8.50 -12.80 -5.26
CA GLY A 102 7.86 -12.56 -6.55
C GLY A 102 8.24 -11.23 -7.19
N HIS A 103 9.38 -10.63 -6.85
CA HIS A 103 9.84 -9.34 -7.38
C HIS A 103 9.87 -9.27 -8.91
N TYR A 104 10.33 -10.35 -9.55
CA TYR A 104 10.48 -10.44 -11.01
C TYR A 104 9.23 -10.96 -11.72
N GLU A 105 8.16 -11.25 -10.98
CA GLU A 105 6.89 -11.63 -11.60
C GLU A 105 6.23 -10.37 -12.18
N ASN A 106 5.87 -10.43 -13.46
CA ASN A 106 5.12 -9.36 -14.11
C ASN A 106 3.64 -9.50 -13.76
N GLY A 107 3.02 -8.45 -13.25
CA GLY A 107 1.60 -8.43 -12.90
C GLY A 107 1.34 -8.00 -11.46
N ASP A 108 0.10 -8.22 -11.02
CA ASP A 108 -0.38 -7.76 -9.72
C ASP A 108 0.49 -8.28 -8.54
N PRO A 109 0.64 -7.49 -7.46
CA PRO A 109 1.23 -7.97 -6.22
C PRO A 109 0.57 -9.25 -5.76
N LEU A 110 1.38 -10.22 -5.32
CA LEU A 110 0.91 -11.55 -4.90
C LEU A 110 0.08 -11.54 -3.60
N THR A 111 -0.14 -10.37 -3.02
CA THR A 111 -0.90 -10.14 -1.79
C THR A 111 -2.08 -9.21 -2.02
N ASN A 112 -3.18 -9.47 -1.31
CA ASN A 112 -4.34 -8.59 -1.23
C ASN A 112 -4.53 -8.02 0.18
N LEU A 113 -3.49 -8.06 1.03
CA LEU A 113 -3.56 -7.52 2.38
C LEU A 113 -3.87 -6.02 2.40
N ASP A 114 -3.48 -5.27 1.38
CA ASP A 114 -3.84 -3.86 1.19
C ASP A 114 -5.35 -3.66 0.95
N TYR A 115 -6.12 -4.70 0.64
CA TYR A 115 -7.59 -4.64 0.61
C TYR A 115 -8.25 -5.23 1.88
N VAL A 116 -7.47 -5.68 2.85
CA VAL A 116 -7.96 -6.14 4.16
C VAL A 116 -7.96 -4.95 5.13
N PRO A 117 -9.07 -4.70 5.88
CA PRO A 117 -9.11 -3.66 6.90
C PRO A 117 -7.95 -3.75 7.90
N GLN A 118 -7.30 -2.61 8.20
CA GLN A 118 -6.09 -2.55 9.03
C GLN A 118 -6.22 -3.29 10.37
N PHE A 119 -7.36 -3.14 11.05
CA PHE A 119 -7.65 -3.82 12.32
C PHE A 119 -7.54 -5.36 12.25
N LEU A 120 -7.85 -5.97 11.10
CA LEU A 120 -7.74 -7.43 10.93
C LEU A 120 -6.31 -7.89 10.60
N ARG A 121 -5.40 -6.96 10.32
CA ARG A 121 -4.00 -7.25 9.94
C ARG A 121 -3.03 -7.12 11.12
N TRP A 122 -3.41 -6.35 12.13
CA TRP A 122 -2.58 -6.01 13.30
C TRP A 122 -2.83 -6.98 14.44
#